data_AF-A0A1I7CRK6-F1
#
_entry.id   AF-A0A1I7CRK6-F1
#
_cell.length_a   1.000
_cell.length_b   1.000
_cell.length_c   1.000
_cell.angle_alpha   90.00
_cell.angle_beta   90.00
_cell.angle_gamma   90.00
#
_symmetry.space_group_name_H-M   'P 1'
#
loop_
_entity.id
_entity.type
_entity.pdbx_description
1 polymer ?
#
loop_
_entity_poly.entity_id
_entity_poly.type
_entity_poly.pdbx_seq_one_letter_code
_entity_poly.pdbx_strand_id
1 'polypeptide(L)'
;MRRFALLLTAALLSTSAWANHCPADMAKIDAELASNPPSDPTVLAEVKKLRAEGEELHKAGDHAKSMETLAKAQALLDANE
;
A
#
# COMPACT_ATOMS: atom_id res chain seq x y z
N MET A 1 15.81 30.29 19.51
CA MET A 1 14.46 29.72 19.75
C MET A 1 13.64 29.53 18.47
N ARG A 2 13.47 30.55 17.61
CA ARG A 2 12.64 30.47 16.37
C ARG A 2 13.08 29.41 15.34
N ARG A 3 14.39 29.13 15.23
CA ARG A 3 14.93 28.06 14.36
C ARG A 3 14.69 26.65 14.91
N PHE A 4 14.73 26.48 16.23
CA PHE A 4 14.40 25.21 16.90
C PHE A 4 12.89 24.91 16.82
N ALA A 5 12.05 25.93 16.91
CA ALA A 5 10.61 25.79 16.70
C ALA A 5 10.27 25.30 15.27
N LEU A 6 10.99 25.77 14.25
CA LEU A 6 10.78 25.35 12.87
C LEU A 6 11.21 23.88 12.60
N LEU A 7 12.29 23.43 13.26
CA LEU A 7 12.77 22.05 13.16
C LEU A 7 11.83 21.06 13.85
N LEU A 8 11.25 21.45 15.00
CA LEU A 8 10.26 20.65 15.72
C LEU A 8 8.97 20.43 14.92
N THR A 9 8.49 21.46 14.21
CA THR A 9 7.30 21.35 13.35
C THR A 9 7.51 20.45 12.14
N ALA A 10 8.72 20.43 11.56
CA ALA A 10 9.03 19.57 10.42
C ALA A 10 9.10 18.08 10.81
N ALA A 11 9.65 17.76 11.98
CA ALA A 11 9.78 16.37 12.45
C ALA A 11 8.42 15.69 12.72
N LEU A 12 7.41 16.47 13.14
CA LEU A 12 6.05 15.97 13.42
C LEU A 12 5.26 15.64 12.14
N LEU A 13 5.61 16.21 10.99
CA LEU A 13 4.93 15.98 9.71
C LEU A 13 5.42 14.72 9.00
N SER A 14 6.65 14.27 9.28
CA SER A 14 7.25 13.08 8.66
C SER A 14 6.57 11.77 9.07
N THR A 15 5.96 11.71 10.25
CA THR A 15 5.27 10.50 10.73
C THR A 15 3.90 10.29 10.06
N SER A 16 3.26 11.37 9.61
CA SER A 16 1.93 11.32 8.98
C SER A 16 1.95 10.67 7.60
N ALA A 17 3.05 10.81 6.85
CA ALA A 17 3.21 10.21 5.54
C ALA A 17 3.31 8.67 5.60
N TRP A 18 3.88 8.14 6.69
CA TRP A 18 4.06 6.69 6.86
C TRP A 18 2.78 5.98 7.30
N ALA A 19 1.88 6.67 8.01
CA ALA A 19 0.62 6.10 8.45
C ALA A 19 -0.35 5.76 7.30
N ASN A 20 -0.20 6.43 6.14
CA ASN A 20 -1.12 6.32 5.01
C ASN A 20 -0.62 5.42 3.87
N HIS A 21 0.57 4.81 3.98
CA HIS A 21 1.17 4.08 2.86
C HIS A 21 0.38 2.82 2.49
N CYS A 22 0.18 1.88 3.43
CA CYS A 22 -0.56 0.65 3.14
C CYS A 22 -2.02 0.91 2.68
N PRO A 23 -2.78 1.84 3.33
CA PRO A 23 -4.11 2.20 2.83
C PRO A 23 -4.11 2.77 1.42
N ALA A 24 -3.13 3.58 1.06
CA ALA A 24 -3.01 4.12 -0.30
C ALA A 24 -2.69 3.02 -1.32
N ASP A 25 -1.76 2.10 -0.99
CA ASP A 25 -1.41 0.96 -1.85
C ASP A 25 -2.62 0.04 -2.07
N MET A 26 -3.38 -0.27 -1.01
CA MET A 26 -4.63 -1.05 -1.14
C MET A 26 -5.65 -0.36 -2.05
N ALA A 27 -5.89 0.93 -1.85
CA ALA A 27 -6.83 1.69 -2.67
C ALA A 27 -6.41 1.76 -4.15
N LYS A 28 -5.10 1.85 -4.41
CA LYS A 28 -4.55 1.80 -5.78
C LYS A 28 -4.85 0.45 -6.44
N ILE A 29 -4.53 -0.66 -5.76
CA ILE A 29 -4.81 -2.02 -6.24
C ILE A 29 -6.32 -2.20 -6.50
N ASP A 30 -7.16 -1.73 -5.57
CA ASP A 30 -8.62 -1.83 -5.72
C ASP A 30 -9.14 -1.05 -6.94
N ALA A 31 -8.58 0.14 -7.19
CA ALA A 31 -8.94 0.95 -8.35
C ALA A 31 -8.56 0.24 -9.67
N GLU A 32 -7.35 -0.30 -9.76
CA GLU A 32 -6.87 -1.03 -10.94
C GLU A 32 -7.69 -2.30 -11.20
N LEU A 33 -7.99 -3.08 -10.16
CA LEU A 33 -8.88 -4.24 -10.26
C LEU A 33 -10.29 -3.88 -10.75
N ALA A 34 -10.76 -2.67 -10.44
CA ALA A 34 -12.07 -2.20 -10.89
C ALA A 34 -12.04 -1.66 -12.33
N SER A 35 -10.97 -0.97 -12.74
CA SER A 35 -10.88 -0.32 -14.05
C SER A 35 -10.30 -1.21 -15.16
N ASN A 36 -9.30 -2.03 -14.83
CA ASN A 36 -8.57 -2.86 -15.77
C ASN A 36 -8.13 -4.18 -15.10
N PRO A 37 -9.07 -5.07 -14.75
CA PRO A 37 -8.71 -6.34 -14.11
C PRO A 37 -7.84 -7.20 -15.04
N PRO A 38 -6.86 -7.95 -14.49
CA PRO A 38 -6.10 -8.93 -15.26
C PRO A 38 -7.00 -9.91 -16.02
N SER A 39 -6.66 -10.17 -17.29
CA SER A 39 -7.39 -11.12 -18.13
C SER A 39 -7.10 -12.58 -17.76
N ASP A 40 -5.91 -12.87 -17.22
CA ASP A 40 -5.57 -14.18 -16.66
C ASP A 40 -6.27 -14.36 -15.30
N PRO A 41 -7.18 -15.35 -15.16
CA PRO A 41 -7.90 -15.59 -13.91
C PRO A 41 -6.97 -16.01 -12.76
N THR A 42 -5.80 -16.59 -13.06
CA THR A 42 -4.79 -16.98 -12.06
C THR A 42 -4.15 -15.75 -11.45
N VAL A 43 -3.76 -14.78 -12.30
CA VAL A 43 -3.22 -13.50 -11.85
C VAL A 43 -4.27 -12.74 -11.05
N LEU A 44 -5.50 -12.64 -11.56
CA LEU A 44 -6.59 -11.96 -10.87
C LEU A 44 -6.83 -12.54 -9.46
N ALA A 45 -6.80 -13.87 -9.34
CA ALA A 45 -6.96 -14.55 -8.04
C ALA A 45 -5.79 -14.24 -7.09
N GLU A 46 -4.56 -14.28 -7.59
CA GLU A 46 -3.37 -14.02 -6.76
C GLU A 46 -3.30 -12.55 -6.31
N VAL A 47 -3.59 -11.59 -7.18
CA VAL A 47 -3.67 -10.17 -6.81
C VAL A 47 -4.71 -9.95 -5.71
N LYS A 48 -5.91 -10.53 -5.84
CA LYS A 48 -6.96 -10.42 -4.81
C LYS A 48 -6.54 -11.04 -3.48
N LYS A 49 -5.86 -12.18 -3.52
CA LYS A 49 -5.32 -12.84 -2.33
C LYS A 49 -4.27 -11.97 -1.65
N LEU A 50 -3.29 -11.47 -2.39
CA LEU A 50 -2.24 -10.60 -1.85
C LEU A 50 -2.81 -9.28 -1.32
N ARG A 51 -3.81 -8.69 -1.98
CA ARG A 51 -4.52 -7.51 -1.47
C ARG A 51 -5.16 -7.81 -0.11
N ALA A 52 -5.93 -8.89 -0.02
CA ALA A 52 -6.59 -9.27 1.24
C ALA A 52 -5.57 -9.59 2.36
N GLU A 53 -4.50 -10.31 2.04
CA GLU A 53 -3.42 -10.59 2.99
C GLU A 53 -2.70 -9.33 3.46
N GLY A 54 -2.45 -8.38 2.55
CA GLY A 54 -1.89 -7.07 2.88
C GLY A 54 -2.78 -6.28 3.84
N GLU A 55 -4.10 -6.34 3.68
CA GLU A 55 -5.06 -5.71 4.59
C GLU A 55 -5.04 -6.36 5.98
N GLU A 56 -5.02 -7.70 6.06
CA GLU A 56 -4.97 -8.40 7.34
C GLU A 56 -3.65 -8.14 8.08
N LEU A 57 -2.52 -8.10 7.37
CA LEU A 57 -1.22 -7.69 7.93
C LEU A 57 -1.26 -6.25 8.46
N HIS A 58 -1.90 -5.33 7.75
CA HIS A 58 -2.09 -3.96 8.21
C HIS A 58 -2.93 -3.91 9.50
N LYS A 59 -4.06 -4.61 9.54
CA LYS A 59 -4.93 -4.69 10.75
C LYS A 59 -4.20 -5.32 11.94
N ALA A 60 -3.30 -6.26 11.68
CA ALA A 60 -2.45 -6.89 12.69
C ALA A 60 -1.27 -6.00 13.17
N GLY A 61 -1.04 -4.85 12.53
CA GLY A 61 0.07 -3.93 12.84
C GLY A 61 1.41 -4.30 12.20
N ASP A 62 1.46 -5.34 11.36
CA ASP A 62 2.68 -5.75 10.64
C ASP A 62 2.81 -4.96 9.33
N HIS A 63 3.04 -3.64 9.45
CA HIS A 63 3.07 -2.71 8.33
C HIS A 63 4.16 -3.04 7.30
N ALA A 64 5.32 -3.52 7.75
CA ALA A 64 6.41 -3.88 6.85
C ALA A 64 6.00 -5.02 5.92
N LYS A 65 5.41 -6.09 6.48
CA LYS A 65 4.91 -7.20 5.65
C LYS A 65 3.71 -6.80 4.83
N SER A 66 2.81 -5.97 5.36
CA SER A 66 1.68 -5.43 4.58
C SER A 66 2.17 -4.74 3.30
N MET A 67 3.14 -3.82 3.42
CA MET A 67 3.73 -3.15 2.26
C MET A 67 4.43 -4.12 1.29
N GLU A 68 5.18 -5.08 1.80
CA GLU A 68 5.84 -6.09 0.95
C GLU A 68 4.80 -6.92 0.16
N THR A 69 3.74 -7.36 0.81
CA THR A 69 2.67 -8.15 0.20
C THR A 69 1.89 -7.33 -0.83
N LEU A 70 1.56 -6.07 -0.51
CA LEU A 70 0.87 -5.16 -1.43
C LEU A 70 1.77 -4.81 -2.64
N ALA A 71 3.07 -4.64 -2.45
CA ALA A 71 4.02 -4.42 -3.54
C ALA A 71 4.06 -5.62 -4.51
N LYS A 72 3.96 -6.86 -4.00
CA LYS A 72 3.84 -8.06 -4.85
C LYS A 72 2.54 -8.05 -5.66
N ALA A 73 1.43 -7.64 -5.07
CA ALA A 73 0.15 -7.50 -5.77
C ALA A 73 0.24 -6.48 -6.90
N GLN A 74 0.82 -5.31 -6.62
CA GLN A 74 1.02 -4.25 -7.62
C GLN A 74 1.95 -4.71 -8.75
N ALA A 75 3.06 -5.40 -8.43
CA ALA A 75 3.98 -5.89 -9.46
C ALA A 75 3.32 -6.89 -10.42
N LEU A 76 2.36 -7.70 -9.93
CA LEU A 76 1.55 -8.55 -10.80
C LEU A 76 0.63 -7.73 -11.70
N LEU A 77 0.00 -6.67 -11.19
CA LEU A 77 -0.84 -5.78 -12.00
C LEU A 77 -0.01 -5.08 -13.09
N ASP A 78 1.13 -4.51 -12.73
CA ASP A 78 2.03 -3.80 -13.66
C ASP A 78 2.59 -4.74 -14.75
N ALA A 79 2.80 -6.02 -14.44
CA ALA A 79 3.29 -7.01 -15.40
C ALA A 79 2.20 -7.56 -16.33
N ASN A 80 0.93 -7.21 -16.10
CA ASN A 80 -0.23 -7.65 -16.89
C ASN A 80 -0.81 -6.53 -17.78
N GLU A 81 -0.15 -5.37 -17.88
CA GLU A 81 -0.43 -4.33 -18.88
C GLU A 81 0.04 -4.71 -20.30
#